data_AF-A0A9D5VNL1-F1
#
_entry.id   AF-A0A9D5VNL1-F1
#
_cell.length_a   1.000
_cell.length_b   1.000
_cell.length_c   1.000
_cell.angle_alpha   90.00
_cell.angle_beta   90.00
_cell.angle_gamma   90.00
#
_symmetry.space_group_name_H-M   'P 1'
#
loop_
_entity.id
_entity.type
_entity.pdbx_description
1 polymer ?
#
loop_
_entity_poly.entity_id
_entity_poly.type
_entity_poly.pdbx_seq_one_letter_code
_entity_poly.pdbx_strand_id
1 'polypeptide(L)'
;MEGGKRLKPLVMNRDEERVKRTKSILILLKSDAKNLLNRIVNRKAEYLLEFSLKRTREHFREIFQCRYPKCRIETLKWCSPDVIISLDQFYVLVDELCWYLNHTQDMIKTAEDRVNLFCKQLQRSFGTLELYVDAEIDVQDTLLGKFKQ
;
A
#
# COMPACT_ATOMS: atom_id res chain seq x y z
N MET A 1 -26.79 -46.95 11.43
CA MET A 1 -25.49 -47.15 10.74
C MET A 1 -25.17 -45.85 10.00
N GLU A 2 -24.48 -44.94 10.68
CA GLU A 2 -24.11 -43.64 10.11
C GLU A 2 -22.89 -43.81 9.21
N GLY A 3 -23.13 -43.73 7.90
CA GLY A 3 -22.08 -43.66 6.89
C GLY A 3 -21.41 -42.30 6.93
N GLY A 4 -20.45 -42.12 7.84
CA GLY A 4 -19.57 -40.97 7.89
C GLY A 4 -18.78 -40.86 6.57
N LYS A 5 -19.29 -40.06 5.63
CA LYS A 5 -18.54 -39.59 4.47
C LYS A 5 -17.35 -38.80 5.02
N ARG A 6 -16.19 -39.45 5.15
CA ARG A 6 -14.91 -38.75 5.30
C ARG A 6 -14.83 -37.74 4.16
N LEU A 7 -14.94 -36.45 4.47
CA LEU A 7 -14.52 -35.41 3.54
C LEU A 7 -13.07 -35.73 3.18
N LYS A 8 -12.85 -36.19 1.96
CA LYS A 8 -11.49 -36.27 1.42
C LYS A 8 -10.93 -34.84 1.51
N PRO A 9 -9.70 -34.64 2.01
CA PRO A 9 -9.09 -33.32 1.95
C PRO A 9 -9.10 -32.89 0.49
N LEU A 10 -9.70 -31.72 0.21
CA LEU A 10 -9.55 -31.10 -1.11
C LEU A 10 -8.05 -30.87 -1.31
N VAL A 11 -7.43 -31.70 -2.14
CA VAL A 11 -6.09 -31.45 -2.64
C VAL A 11 -6.22 -30.21 -3.51
N MET A 12 -5.90 -29.06 -2.92
CA MET A 12 -5.92 -27.77 -3.59
C MET A 12 -5.02 -27.86 -4.83
N ASN A 13 -5.56 -27.46 -5.99
CA ASN A 13 -4.77 -27.37 -7.22
C ASN A 13 -3.67 -26.32 -7.04
N ARG A 14 -2.45 -26.58 -7.52
CA ARG A 14 -1.32 -25.62 -7.46
C ARG A 14 -1.67 -24.26 -8.04
N ASP A 15 -2.52 -24.24 -9.07
CA ASP A 15 -2.99 -22.99 -9.69
C ASP A 15 -3.97 -22.23 -8.80
N GLU A 16 -4.85 -22.92 -8.06
CA GLU A 16 -5.79 -22.29 -7.13
C GLU A 16 -5.05 -21.62 -5.95
N GLU A 17 -4.04 -22.31 -5.40
CA GLU A 17 -3.17 -21.77 -4.36
C GLU A 17 -2.43 -20.51 -4.83
N ARG A 18 -1.92 -20.53 -6.06
CA ARG A 18 -1.25 -19.38 -6.67
C ARG A 18 -2.20 -18.18 -6.78
N VAL A 19 -3.42 -18.38 -7.28
CA VAL A 19 -4.41 -17.30 -7.43
C VAL A 19 -4.79 -16.71 -6.06
N LYS A 20 -5.04 -17.55 -5.05
CA LYS A 20 -5.32 -17.09 -3.67
C LYS A 20 -4.16 -16.30 -3.08
N ARG A 21 -2.92 -16.73 -3.35
CA ARG A 21 -1.71 -16.07 -2.87
C ARG A 21 -1.51 -14.72 -3.53
N THR A 22 -1.66 -14.62 -4.84
CA THR A 22 -1.64 -13.33 -5.56
C THR A 22 -2.66 -12.36 -4.98
N LYS A 23 -3.93 -12.79 -4.85
CA LYS A 23 -4.99 -11.94 -4.27
C LYS A 23 -4.64 -11.45 -2.86
N SER A 24 -4.09 -12.33 -2.02
CA SER A 24 -3.69 -11.98 -0.65
C SER A 24 -2.56 -10.94 -0.63
N ILE A 25 -1.58 -11.06 -1.53
CA ILE A 25 -0.48 -10.09 -1.66
C ILE A 25 -1.03 -8.71 -2.10
N LEU A 26 -1.90 -8.69 -3.11
CA LEU A 26 -2.53 -7.46 -3.61
C LEU A 26 -3.30 -6.71 -2.52
N ILE A 27 -4.10 -7.43 -1.72
CA ILE A 27 -4.86 -6.86 -0.61
C ILE A 27 -3.92 -6.26 0.46
N LEU A 28 -2.85 -6.98 0.81
CA LEU A 28 -1.88 -6.51 1.80
C LEU A 28 -1.16 -5.24 1.33
N LEU A 29 -0.75 -5.17 0.06
CA LEU A 29 -0.09 -4.01 -0.53
C LEU A 29 -1.03 -2.79 -0.58
N LYS A 30 -2.27 -2.98 -1.03
CA LYS A 30 -3.31 -1.92 -1.02
C LYS A 30 -3.59 -1.43 0.40
N SER A 31 -3.68 -2.33 1.37
CA SER A 31 -3.91 -1.98 2.78
C SER A 31 -2.75 -1.18 3.36
N ASP A 32 -1.50 -1.57 3.11
CA ASP A 32 -0.32 -0.83 3.58
C ASP A 32 -0.30 0.59 3.00
N ALA A 33 -0.49 0.73 1.69
CA ALA A 33 -0.52 2.03 1.01
C ALA A 33 -1.66 2.93 1.53
N LYS A 34 -2.86 2.37 1.73
CA LYS A 34 -4.01 3.10 2.27
C LYS A 34 -3.76 3.60 3.70
N ASN A 35 -3.21 2.74 4.56
CA ASN A 35 -2.93 3.10 5.95
C ASN A 35 -1.81 4.14 6.05
N LEU A 36 -0.82 4.08 5.15
CA LEU A 36 0.22 5.09 5.05
C LEU A 36 -0.34 6.43 4.59
N LEU A 37 -1.13 6.44 3.51
CA LEU A 37 -1.80 7.66 3.03
C LEU A 37 -2.66 8.29 4.12
N ASN A 38 -3.49 7.49 4.79
CA ASN A 38 -4.34 7.98 5.87
C ASN A 38 -3.53 8.61 7.01
N ARG A 39 -2.40 8.02 7.41
CA ARG A 39 -1.52 8.64 8.42
C ARG A 39 -0.95 9.96 7.94
N ILE A 40 -0.41 10.01 6.72
CA ILE A 40 0.19 11.23 6.15
C ILE A 40 -0.84 12.36 6.04
N VAL A 41 -2.05 12.05 5.57
CA VAL A 41 -3.10 13.05 5.33
C VAL A 41 -3.80 13.47 6.62
N ASN A 42 -4.23 12.50 7.45
CA ASN A 42 -5.06 12.81 8.61
C ASN A 42 -4.25 13.42 9.76
N ARG A 43 -2.99 13.01 9.92
CA ARG A 43 -2.11 13.54 10.98
C ARG A 43 -1.32 14.78 10.55
N LYS A 44 -1.58 15.32 9.35
CA LYS A 44 -0.86 16.46 8.78
C LYS A 44 -0.80 17.67 9.71
N ALA A 45 -1.94 18.08 10.25
CA ALA A 45 -2.00 19.22 11.15
C ALA A 45 -1.15 18.99 12.41
N GLU A 46 -1.18 17.76 12.95
CA GLU A 46 -0.45 17.39 14.17
C GLU A 46 1.07 17.42 13.94
N TYR A 47 1.58 16.72 12.93
CA TYR A 47 3.03 16.67 12.71
C TYR A 47 3.61 18.00 12.22
N LEU A 48 2.83 18.83 11.50
CA LEU A 48 3.28 20.17 11.12
C LEU A 48 3.31 21.11 12.33
N LEU A 49 2.36 21.00 13.24
CA LEU A 49 2.38 21.72 14.50
C LEU A 49 3.61 21.33 15.33
N GLU A 50 3.89 20.03 15.46
CA GLU A 50 5.08 19.55 16.17
C GLU A 50 6.38 20.04 15.52
N PHE A 51 6.46 20.00 14.18
CA PHE A 51 7.59 20.54 13.42
C PHE A 51 7.80 22.03 13.69
N SER A 52 6.71 22.81 13.75
CA SER A 52 6.78 24.25 14.03
C SER A 52 7.27 24.58 15.45
N LEU A 53 6.82 23.80 16.45
CA LEU A 53 7.06 24.05 17.87
C LEU A 53 8.41 23.51 18.34
N LYS A 54 8.69 22.24 18.04
CA LYS A 54 9.83 21.51 18.60
C LYS A 54 11.06 21.58 17.69
N ARG A 55 10.87 21.86 16.38
CA ARG A 55 11.91 21.78 15.32
C ARG A 55 12.65 20.43 15.28
N THR A 56 12.12 19.41 15.95
CA THR A 56 12.62 18.04 15.89
C THR A 56 12.02 17.33 14.68
N ARG A 57 12.72 16.32 14.16
CA ARG A 57 12.29 15.56 12.96
C ARG A 57 12.00 14.09 13.25
N GLU A 58 12.24 13.65 14.48
CA GLU A 58 12.11 12.25 14.91
C GLU A 58 10.69 11.70 14.76
N HIS A 59 9.68 12.56 14.97
CA HIS A 59 8.27 12.20 14.88
C HIS A 59 7.85 11.79 13.46
N PHE A 60 8.54 12.26 12.42
CA PHE A 60 8.25 11.86 11.03
C PHE A 60 8.45 10.37 10.80
N ARG A 61 9.37 9.72 11.53
CA ARG A 61 9.65 8.29 11.38
C ARG A 61 8.39 7.43 11.57
N GLU A 62 7.54 7.78 12.51
CA GLU A 62 6.30 7.04 12.80
C GLU A 62 5.21 7.28 11.76
N ILE A 63 5.20 8.48 11.16
CA ILE A 63 4.25 8.86 10.11
C ILE A 63 4.53 8.11 8.81
N PHE A 64 5.80 8.04 8.41
CA PHE A 64 6.22 7.47 7.13
C PHE A 64 6.56 5.97 7.18
N GLN A 65 6.45 5.33 8.35
CA GLN A 65 6.74 3.91 8.49
C GLN A 65 5.78 3.04 7.67
N CYS A 66 6.29 2.26 6.71
CA CYS A 66 5.50 1.32 5.90
C CYS A 66 6.20 -0.04 5.74
N ARG A 67 5.49 -1.02 5.17
CA ARG A 67 5.99 -2.39 4.99
C ARG A 67 6.60 -2.61 3.61
N TYR A 68 6.26 -1.77 2.63
CA TYR A 68 6.73 -1.91 1.25
C TYR A 68 8.26 -1.97 1.07
N PRO A 69 9.10 -1.16 1.74
CA PRO A 69 10.56 -1.28 1.62
C PRO A 69 11.13 -2.61 2.13
N LYS A 70 10.36 -3.34 2.93
CA LYS A 70 10.71 -4.68 3.43
C LYS A 70 10.16 -5.81 2.53
N CYS A 71 9.40 -5.45 1.50
CA CYS A 71 8.85 -6.40 0.54
C CYS A 71 9.98 -6.97 -0.33
N ARG A 72 10.04 -8.30 -0.45
CA ARG A 72 11.03 -8.95 -1.32
C ARG A 72 10.56 -8.90 -2.77
N ILE A 73 11.50 -8.85 -3.71
CA ILE A 73 11.23 -8.97 -5.16
C ILE A 73 10.42 -10.24 -5.46
N GLU A 74 10.67 -11.32 -4.72
CA GLU A 74 9.93 -12.59 -4.78
C GLU A 74 8.43 -12.47 -4.48
N THR A 75 8.03 -11.42 -3.75
CA THR A 75 6.63 -11.09 -3.46
C THR A 75 6.05 -10.19 -4.56
N LEU A 76 6.84 -9.26 -5.10
CA LEU A 76 6.40 -8.36 -6.17
C LEU A 76 6.15 -9.08 -7.50
N LYS A 77 6.84 -10.20 -7.77
CA LYS A 77 6.64 -11.01 -8.99
C LYS A 77 5.22 -11.55 -9.17
N TRP A 78 4.40 -11.53 -8.11
CA TRP A 78 3.01 -11.98 -8.16
C TRP A 78 2.05 -10.91 -8.67
N CYS A 79 2.50 -9.66 -8.76
CA CYS A 79 1.73 -8.52 -9.23
C CYS A 79 1.96 -8.30 -10.73
N SER A 80 0.97 -7.72 -11.41
CA SER A 80 1.15 -7.23 -12.78
C SER A 80 2.16 -6.08 -12.85
N PRO A 81 2.77 -5.83 -14.03
CA PRO A 81 3.66 -4.69 -14.23
C PRO A 81 3.01 -3.35 -13.88
N ASP A 82 1.73 -3.16 -14.19
CA ASP A 82 1.00 -1.91 -13.91
C ASP A 82 0.84 -1.67 -12.40
N VAL A 83 0.58 -2.74 -11.63
CA VAL A 83 0.56 -2.67 -10.16
C VAL A 83 1.95 -2.37 -9.61
N ILE A 84 3.01 -3.00 -10.14
CA ILE A 84 4.38 -2.73 -9.69
C ILE A 84 4.77 -1.27 -9.94
N ILE A 85 4.49 -0.74 -11.13
CA ILE A 85 4.81 0.64 -11.51
C ILE A 85 4.03 1.62 -10.64
N SER A 86 2.72 1.39 -10.43
CA SER A 86 1.90 2.28 -9.60
C SER A 86 2.27 2.22 -8.12
N LEU A 87 2.69 1.06 -7.60
CA LEU A 87 3.28 0.93 -6.27
C LEU A 87 4.55 1.77 -6.16
N ASP A 88 5.49 1.60 -7.09
CA ASP A 88 6.76 2.33 -7.09
C ASP A 88 6.53 3.84 -7.11
N GLN A 89 5.68 4.33 -8.02
CA GLN A 89 5.31 5.74 -8.08
C GLN A 89 4.72 6.27 -6.76
N PHE A 90 3.85 5.51 -6.11
CA PHE A 90 3.28 5.90 -4.82
C PHE A 90 4.36 5.96 -3.73
N TYR A 91 5.18 4.93 -3.59
CA TYR A 91 6.18 4.87 -2.51
C TYR A 91 7.37 5.81 -2.73
N VAL A 92 7.73 6.10 -3.99
CA VAL A 92 8.72 7.15 -4.31
C VAL A 92 8.19 8.52 -3.88
N LEU A 93 6.93 8.87 -4.17
CA LEU A 93 6.34 10.13 -3.69
C LEU A 93 6.31 10.23 -2.15
N VAL A 94 6.08 9.11 -1.47
CA VAL A 94 6.14 9.05 0.00
C VAL A 94 7.56 9.30 0.50
N ASP A 95 8.55 8.66 -0.13
CA ASP A 95 9.97 8.84 0.21
C ASP A 95 10.44 10.27 -0.03
N GLU A 96 10.06 10.87 -1.16
CA GLU A 96 10.36 12.28 -1.48
C GLU A 96 9.78 13.23 -0.42
N LEU A 97 8.53 13.01 0.00
CA LEU A 97 7.90 13.81 1.06
C LEU A 97 8.63 13.62 2.41
N CYS A 98 8.96 12.37 2.76
CA CYS A 98 9.70 12.05 3.97
C CYS A 98 11.07 12.74 3.96
N TRP A 99 11.79 12.64 2.86
CA TRP A 99 13.09 13.27 2.67
C TRP A 99 12.98 14.79 2.78
N TYR A 100 11.99 15.39 2.10
CA TYR A 100 11.73 16.83 2.15
C TYR A 100 11.53 17.31 3.59
N LEU A 101 10.65 16.68 4.37
CA LEU A 101 10.39 17.07 5.76
C LEU A 101 11.62 16.90 6.67
N ASN A 102 12.46 15.90 6.40
CA ASN A 102 13.68 15.67 7.17
C ASN A 102 14.82 16.65 6.83
N HIS A 103 14.85 17.23 5.63
CA HIS A 103 16.00 18.02 5.18
C HIS A 103 15.67 19.48 4.88
N THR A 104 14.39 19.84 4.77
CA THR A 104 13.98 21.20 4.47
C THR A 104 14.38 22.18 5.58
N GLN A 105 14.72 23.39 5.16
CA GLN A 105 14.94 24.57 6.00
C GLN A 105 13.88 25.64 5.73
N ASP A 106 12.82 25.27 5.00
CA ASP A 106 11.76 26.19 4.60
C ASP A 106 11.02 26.76 5.81
N MET A 107 10.45 27.96 5.62
CA MET A 107 9.50 28.51 6.57
C MET A 107 8.28 27.61 6.69
N ILE A 108 7.67 27.57 7.88
CA ILE A 108 6.54 26.67 8.20
C ILE A 108 5.43 26.75 7.16
N LYS A 109 5.06 27.96 6.73
CA LYS A 109 4.01 28.17 5.71
C LYS A 109 4.36 27.51 4.37
N THR A 110 5.60 27.65 3.92
CA THR A 110 6.09 27.01 2.68
C THR A 110 6.11 25.49 2.82
N ALA A 111 6.53 24.98 3.99
CA ALA A 111 6.50 23.55 4.28
C ALA A 111 5.06 22.99 4.26
N GLU A 112 4.11 23.71 4.86
CA GLU A 112 2.69 23.35 4.84
C GLU A 112 2.12 23.32 3.41
N ASP A 113 2.38 24.36 2.62
CA ASP A 113 1.95 24.43 1.21
C ASP A 113 2.54 23.27 0.39
N ARG A 114 3.82 22.94 0.62
CA ARG A 114 4.48 21.83 -0.07
C ARG A 114 3.91 20.48 0.35
N VAL A 115 3.69 20.26 1.64
CA VAL A 115 3.05 19.04 2.16
C VAL A 115 1.63 18.91 1.61
N ASN A 116 0.86 20.00 1.51
CA ASN A 116 -0.46 20.00 0.89
C ASN A 116 -0.42 19.55 -0.58
N LEU A 117 0.58 19.99 -1.33
CA LEU A 117 0.80 19.55 -2.71
C LEU A 117 1.12 18.06 -2.77
N PHE A 118 2.07 17.59 -1.95
CA PHE A 118 2.41 16.17 -1.86
C PHE A 118 1.21 15.31 -1.45
N CYS A 119 0.40 15.74 -0.48
CA CYS A 119 -0.82 15.02 -0.09
C CYS A 119 -1.78 14.86 -1.28
N LYS A 120 -1.99 15.92 -2.07
CA LYS A 120 -2.83 15.84 -3.29
C LYS A 120 -2.24 14.89 -4.34
N GLN A 121 -0.92 14.89 -4.52
CA GLN A 121 -0.24 13.99 -5.44
C GLN A 121 -0.33 12.52 -4.97
N LEU A 122 -0.10 12.27 -3.68
CA LEU A 122 -0.23 10.96 -3.05
C LEU A 122 -1.65 10.42 -3.14
N GLN A 123 -2.67 11.25 -2.92
CA GLN A 123 -4.07 10.85 -3.09
C GLN A 123 -4.38 10.42 -4.53
N ARG A 124 -3.86 11.16 -5.52
CA ARG A 124 -4.03 10.81 -6.94
C ARG A 124 -3.30 9.51 -7.29
N SER A 125 -2.04 9.40 -6.89
CA SER A 125 -1.21 8.21 -7.12
C SER A 125 -1.82 6.97 -6.45
N PHE A 126 -2.33 7.10 -5.21
CA PHE A 126 -3.06 6.04 -4.54
C PHE A 126 -4.35 5.66 -5.27
N GLY A 127 -5.11 6.62 -5.79
CA GLY A 127 -6.30 6.34 -6.59
C GLY A 127 -5.99 5.51 -7.85
N THR A 128 -4.87 5.80 -8.51
CA THR A 128 -4.37 5.00 -9.65
C THR A 128 -3.95 3.59 -9.21
N LEU A 129 -3.19 3.48 -8.12
CA LEU A 129 -2.79 2.19 -7.54
C LEU A 129 -4.02 1.35 -7.16
N GLU A 130 -5.00 1.97 -6.50
CA GLU A 130 -6.23 1.33 -6.07
C GLU A 130 -6.99 0.75 -7.27
N LEU A 131 -7.11 1.53 -8.36
CA LEU A 131 -7.75 1.08 -9.59
C LEU A 131 -7.06 -0.13 -10.22
N TYR A 132 -5.72 -0.13 -10.32
CA TYR A 132 -4.99 -1.27 -10.88
C TYR A 132 -5.08 -2.50 -10.00
N VAL A 133 -4.95 -2.34 -8.68
CA VAL A 133 -5.05 -3.46 -7.74
C VAL A 133 -6.45 -4.06 -7.75
N ASP A 134 -7.50 -3.25 -7.75
CA ASP A 134 -8.88 -3.74 -7.76
C ASP A 134 -9.19 -4.48 -9.07
N ALA A 135 -8.76 -3.93 -10.21
CA ALA A 135 -8.88 -4.63 -11.50
C ALA A 135 -8.17 -5.99 -11.48
N GLU A 136 -6.96 -6.07 -10.89
CA GLU A 136 -6.23 -7.33 -10.80
C GLU A 136 -6.90 -8.32 -9.83
N ILE A 137 -7.47 -7.84 -8.71
CA ILE A 137 -8.24 -8.66 -7.77
C ILE A 137 -9.48 -9.26 -8.45
N ASP A 138 -10.22 -8.48 -9.23
CA ASP A 138 -11.42 -8.94 -9.95
C ASP A 138 -11.07 -10.06 -10.95
N VAL A 139 -9.91 -9.95 -11.61
CA VAL A 139 -9.37 -11.02 -12.47
C VAL A 139 -9.08 -12.28 -11.65
N GLN A 140 -8.43 -12.16 -10.48
CA GLN A 140 -8.18 -13.32 -9.62
C GLN A 140 -9.48 -13.97 -9.13
N ASP A 141 -10.51 -13.19 -8.79
CA ASP A 141 -11.81 -13.70 -8.35
C ASP A 141 -12.55 -14.44 -9.46
N THR A 142 -12.47 -13.92 -10.69
CA THR A 142 -13.00 -14.60 -11.87
C THR A 142 -12.30 -15.95 -12.09
N LEU A 143 -10.98 -16.02 -11.88
CA LEU A 143 -10.22 -17.27 -11.97
C LEU A 143 -10.61 -18.26 -10.86
N LEU A 144 -10.78 -17.79 -9.61
CA LEU A 144 -11.25 -18.63 -8.50
C LEU A 144 -12.66 -19.19 -8.74
N GLY A 145 -13.54 -18.42 -9.37
CA GLY A 145 -14.88 -18.88 -9.74
C GLY A 145 -14.85 -20.07 -10.70
N LYS A 146 -13.88 -20.11 -11.64
CA LYS A 146 -13.73 -21.20 -12.61
C LYS A 146 -13.27 -22.52 -11.99
N PHE A 147 -12.56 -22.50 -10.86
CA PHE A 147 -12.13 -23.73 -10.16
C PHE A 147 -13.23 -24.37 -9.30
N LYS A 148 -14.33 -23.65 -9.05
CA LYS A 148 -15.46 -24.14 -8.24
C LYS A 148 -16.59 -24.76 -9.08
N GLN A 149 -16.49 -24.71 -10.41
CA GLN A 149 -17.39 -25.38 -11.36
C GLN A 149 -16.83 -26.75 -11.72
#